data_AF-A0A6C0AX16-F1
#
_entry.id   AF-A0A6C0AX16-F1
#
_cell.length_a   1.000
_cell.length_b   1.000
_cell.length_c   1.000
_cell.angle_alpha   90.00
_cell.angle_beta   90.00
_cell.angle_gamma   90.00
#
_symmetry.space_group_name_H-M   'P 1'
#
loop_
_entity.id
_entity.type
_entity.pdbx_description
1 polymer ?
#
loop_
_entity_poly.entity_id
_entity_poly.type
_entity_poly.pdbx_seq_one_letter_code
_entity_poly.pdbx_strand_id
1 'polypeptide(L)'
;MKNIVDWKKEFYDELNSDNINDNLNDNICLITKSELTLDSIKLPCNHSFNYLPLYNEICNQKNSKKRNLETQVLSLNQIKCPYCRTKFNNLLPYIDMPDVAKVRGVNSPLKYSMFLSKCKYIIKSGKNKGQLCNKDCNFNYCSRHKTIVEKKKGGCKHILLKGKNKGNMCMRTIKENGLCSIHCK
;
A
#
# COMPACT_ATOMS: atom_id res chain seq x y z
N MET A 1 6.83 -12.39 -55.14
CA MET A 1 5.81 -12.09 -54.10
C MET A 1 5.85 -13.22 -53.10
N LYS A 2 6.03 -12.93 -51.81
CA LYS A 2 5.98 -13.96 -50.77
C LYS A 2 4.58 -14.57 -50.74
N ASN A 3 4.48 -15.89 -50.63
CA ASN A 3 3.19 -16.54 -50.50
C ASN A 3 2.75 -16.56 -49.03
N ILE A 4 1.50 -16.93 -48.78
CA ILE A 4 0.93 -16.93 -47.43
C ILE A 4 1.59 -17.93 -46.47
N VAL A 5 2.29 -18.94 -47.00
CA VAL A 5 3.05 -19.94 -46.25
C VAL A 5 4.38 -19.36 -45.78
N ASP A 6 5.04 -18.56 -46.63
CA ASP A 6 6.29 -17.86 -46.30
C ASP A 6 6.04 -16.85 -45.16
N TRP A 7 4.94 -16.11 -45.20
CA TRP A 7 4.56 -15.19 -44.12
C TRP A 7 4.23 -15.92 -42.82
N LYS A 8 3.55 -17.07 -42.88
CA LYS A 8 3.28 -17.88 -41.68
C LYS A 8 4.58 -18.38 -41.08
N LYS A 9 5.50 -18.87 -41.92
CA LYS A 9 6.77 -19.41 -41.46
C LYS A 9 7.63 -18.33 -40.80
N GLU A 10 7.78 -17.17 -41.45
CA GLU A 10 8.52 -16.03 -40.89
C GLU A 10 7.92 -15.56 -39.56
N PHE A 11 6.58 -15.51 -39.45
CA PHE A 11 5.91 -15.15 -38.21
C PHE A 11 6.18 -16.15 -37.06
N TYR A 12 6.13 -17.46 -37.33
CA TYR A 12 6.41 -18.47 -36.31
C TYR A 12 7.90 -18.54 -35.96
N ASP A 13 8.79 -18.30 -36.92
CA ASP A 13 10.23 -18.25 -36.69
C ASP A 13 10.59 -17.04 -35.79
N GLU A 14 9.93 -15.90 -36.00
CA GLU A 14 10.07 -14.70 -35.15
C GLU A 14 9.55 -14.94 -33.72
N LEU A 15 8.36 -15.56 -33.56
CA LEU A 15 7.83 -15.96 -32.25
C LEU A 15 8.72 -16.95 -31.49
N ASN A 16 9.41 -17.84 -32.20
CA ASN A 16 10.27 -18.86 -31.59
C ASN A 16 11.69 -18.36 -31.33
N SER A 17 12.07 -17.21 -31.90
CA SER A 17 13.38 -16.60 -31.69
C SER A 17 13.52 -15.93 -30.31
N ASP A 18 12.41 -15.69 -29.60
CA ASP A 18 12.36 -15.21 -28.22
C ASP A 18 12.69 -16.29 -27.15
N ASN A 19 13.57 -17.24 -27.49
CA ASN A 19 14.07 -18.24 -26.53
C ASN A 19 15.28 -17.70 -25.74
N ILE A 20 15.07 -16.67 -24.92
CA ILE A 20 16.02 -16.27 -23.88
C ILE A 20 15.28 -16.01 -22.55
N ASN A 21 15.38 -17.01 -21.67
CA ASN A 21 15.02 -17.05 -20.25
C ASN A 21 13.52 -17.04 -19.89
N ASP A 22 12.94 -18.25 -19.88
CA ASP A 22 11.82 -18.68 -19.03
C ASP A 22 12.14 -18.65 -17.52
N ASN A 23 13.00 -17.71 -17.07
CA ASN A 23 12.97 -17.25 -15.68
C ASN A 23 11.87 -16.20 -15.62
N LEU A 24 10.63 -16.68 -15.49
CA LEU A 24 9.42 -15.89 -15.24
C LEU A 24 9.77 -14.69 -14.36
N ASN A 25 9.76 -13.53 -15.01
CA ASN A 25 10.18 -12.25 -14.48
C ASN A 25 9.07 -11.74 -13.54
N ASP A 26 8.76 -12.47 -12.47
CA ASP A 26 7.70 -12.16 -11.49
C ASP A 26 7.91 -10.79 -10.80
N ASN A 27 9.10 -10.22 -10.97
CA ASN A 27 9.52 -8.93 -10.44
C ASN A 27 9.31 -7.76 -11.41
N ILE A 28 8.43 -7.88 -12.41
CA ILE A 28 8.11 -6.77 -13.32
C ILE A 28 6.68 -6.24 -13.13
N CYS A 29 6.51 -4.93 -13.32
CA CYS A 29 5.23 -4.26 -13.39
C CYS A 29 4.56 -4.51 -14.74
N LEU A 30 3.33 -5.05 -14.74
CA LEU A 30 2.64 -5.41 -15.98
C LEU A 30 2.16 -4.21 -16.82
N ILE A 31 2.13 -3.00 -16.25
CA ILE A 31 1.77 -1.75 -16.97
C ILE A 31 3.01 -1.13 -17.62
N THR A 32 4.07 -0.87 -16.85
CA THR A 32 5.25 -0.13 -17.31
C THR A 32 6.36 -1.01 -17.85
N LYS A 33 6.29 -2.34 -17.63
CA LYS A 33 7.36 -3.31 -17.94
C LYS A 33 8.69 -3.04 -17.23
N SER A 34 8.67 -2.18 -16.22
CA SER A 34 9.80 -1.90 -15.34
C SER A 34 9.80 -2.84 -14.13
N GLU A 35 10.90 -2.91 -13.39
CA GLU A 35 10.98 -3.66 -12.14
C GLU A 35 9.93 -3.20 -11.11
N LEU A 36 9.51 -4.14 -10.25
CA LEU A 36 8.61 -3.89 -9.13
C LEU A 36 9.34 -3.15 -8.01
N THR A 37 8.74 -2.05 -7.58
CA THR A 37 9.22 -1.22 -6.47
C THR A 37 8.76 -1.76 -5.11
N LEU A 38 9.31 -1.22 -4.02
CA LEU A 38 8.89 -1.55 -2.65
C LEU A 38 7.40 -1.31 -2.39
N ASP A 39 6.82 -0.31 -3.07
CA ASP A 39 5.41 0.04 -2.97
C ASP A 39 4.54 -0.74 -3.98
N SER A 40 5.07 -1.77 -4.62
CA SER A 40 4.30 -2.61 -5.54
C SER A 40 3.09 -3.26 -4.86
N ILE A 41 2.01 -3.39 -5.62
CA ILE A 41 0.77 -4.01 -5.18
C ILE A 41 0.48 -5.23 -6.04
N LYS A 42 0.09 -6.31 -5.37
CA LYS A 42 -0.49 -7.50 -5.98
C LYS A 42 -2.00 -7.48 -5.82
N LEU A 43 -2.72 -7.45 -6.94
CA LEU A 43 -4.19 -7.50 -6.95
C LEU A 43 -4.70 -8.91 -6.62
N PRO A 44 -5.98 -9.08 -6.24
CA PRO A 44 -6.57 -10.39 -5.95
C PRO A 44 -6.52 -11.39 -7.11
N CYS A 45 -6.40 -10.92 -8.35
CA CYS A 45 -6.16 -11.76 -9.53
C CYS A 45 -4.68 -12.16 -9.74
N ASN A 46 -3.84 -12.00 -8.72
CA ASN A 46 -2.43 -12.40 -8.72
C ASN A 46 -1.50 -11.55 -9.62
N HIS A 47 -2.01 -10.50 -10.27
CA HIS A 47 -1.22 -9.58 -11.08
C HIS A 47 -0.56 -8.49 -10.23
N SER A 48 0.72 -8.24 -10.48
CA SER A 48 1.56 -7.29 -9.75
C SER A 48 1.82 -6.03 -10.56
N PHE A 49 1.76 -4.87 -9.88
CA PHE A 49 1.97 -3.56 -10.49
C PHE A 49 2.71 -2.63 -9.54
N ASN A 50 3.46 -1.68 -10.09
CA ASN A 50 3.89 -0.52 -9.33
C ASN A 50 2.68 0.34 -8.96
N TYR A 51 2.69 0.89 -7.73
CA TYR A 51 1.54 1.63 -7.19
C TYR A 51 1.12 2.79 -8.09
N LEU A 52 2.07 3.65 -8.47
CA LEU A 52 1.77 4.89 -9.18
C LEU A 52 1.14 4.62 -10.57
N PRO A 53 1.70 3.74 -11.44
CA PRO A 53 1.05 3.35 -12.67
C PRO A 53 -0.36 2.77 -12.47
N LEU A 54 -0.53 1.89 -11.48
CA LEU A 54 -1.83 1.29 -11.17
C LEU A 54 -2.85 2.33 -10.70
N TYR A 55 -2.43 3.26 -9.83
CA TYR A 55 -3.25 4.36 -9.33
C TYR A 55 -3.73 5.26 -10.46
N ASN A 56 -2.84 5.66 -11.36
CA ASN A 56 -3.17 6.52 -12.51
C ASN A 56 -4.17 5.84 -13.44
N GLU A 57 -3.96 4.54 -13.69
CA GLU A 57 -4.86 3.76 -14.53
C GLU A 57 -6.26 3.63 -13.90
N ILE A 58 -6.36 3.35 -12.60
CA ILE A 58 -7.66 3.29 -11.91
C ILE A 58 -8.32 4.69 -11.87
N CYS A 59 -7.56 5.77 -11.73
CA CYS A 59 -8.10 7.13 -11.85
C CYS A 59 -8.71 7.36 -13.23
N ASN A 60 -8.06 6.90 -14.30
CA ASN A 60 -8.61 6.97 -15.66
C ASN A 60 -9.87 6.12 -15.81
N GLN A 61 -9.91 4.88 -15.30
CA GLN A 61 -11.10 4.01 -15.31
C GLN A 61 -12.30 4.66 -14.60
N LYS A 62 -12.04 5.46 -13.56
CA LYS A 62 -13.08 6.16 -12.77
C LYS A 62 -13.45 7.53 -13.33
N ASN A 63 -12.68 8.06 -14.27
CA ASN A 63 -12.92 9.38 -14.83
C ASN A 63 -14.09 9.33 -15.82
N SER A 64 -15.24 9.83 -15.40
CA SER A 64 -16.47 9.78 -16.18
C SER A 64 -16.39 10.48 -17.54
N LYS A 65 -15.55 11.51 -17.65
CA LYS A 65 -15.36 12.32 -18.88
C LYS A 65 -14.55 11.59 -19.96
N LYS A 66 -13.78 10.56 -19.59
CA LYS A 66 -12.93 9.79 -20.51
C LYS A 66 -13.53 8.43 -20.91
N ARG A 67 -14.79 8.15 -20.52
CA ARG A 67 -15.44 6.84 -20.69
C ARG A 67 -15.99 6.53 -22.09
N ASN A 68 -15.67 7.32 -23.12
CA ASN A 68 -16.32 7.18 -24.43
C ASN A 68 -16.16 5.76 -25.04
N LEU A 69 -15.11 5.03 -24.65
CA LEU A 69 -14.83 3.66 -25.10
C LEU A 69 -14.97 2.60 -23.99
N GLU A 70 -15.29 3.01 -22.76
CA GLU A 70 -15.35 2.10 -21.61
C GLU A 70 -16.78 1.58 -21.43
N THR A 71 -16.99 0.31 -21.77
CA THR A 71 -18.29 -0.36 -21.69
C THR A 71 -18.61 -0.85 -20.27
N GLN A 72 -17.60 -1.05 -19.42
CA GLN A 72 -17.78 -1.62 -18.09
C GLN A 72 -17.84 -0.54 -17.02
N VAL A 73 -19.06 -0.21 -16.58
CA VAL A 73 -19.27 0.68 -15.43
C VAL A 73 -18.78 0.01 -14.14
N LEU A 74 -18.08 0.78 -13.30
CA LEU A 74 -17.57 0.38 -12.00
C LEU A 74 -18.29 1.13 -10.88
N SER A 75 -18.83 0.39 -9.91
CA SER A 75 -19.41 0.99 -8.69
C SER A 75 -18.35 1.71 -7.87
N LEU A 76 -18.75 2.60 -6.97
CA LEU A 76 -17.83 3.44 -6.20
C LEU A 76 -16.67 2.68 -5.54
N ASN A 77 -16.96 1.51 -4.96
CA ASN A 77 -16.02 0.64 -4.25
C ASN A 77 -15.36 -0.42 -5.14
N GLN A 78 -15.54 -0.36 -6.46
CA GLN A 78 -15.01 -1.35 -7.39
C GLN A 78 -13.83 -0.83 -8.20
N ILE A 79 -12.83 -1.67 -8.45
CA ILE A 79 -11.73 -1.39 -9.39
C ILE A 79 -11.63 -2.53 -10.40
N LYS A 80 -11.00 -2.26 -11.55
CA LYS A 80 -10.76 -3.25 -12.61
C LYS A 80 -9.25 -3.45 -12.80
N CYS A 81 -8.82 -4.71 -12.85
CA CYS A 81 -7.44 -5.03 -13.18
C CYS A 81 -7.09 -4.50 -14.60
N PRO A 82 -6.02 -3.71 -14.77
CA PRO A 82 -5.59 -3.25 -16.09
C PRO A 82 -5.20 -4.39 -17.05
N TYR A 83 -4.69 -5.49 -16.50
CA TYR A 83 -4.21 -6.63 -17.28
C TYR A 83 -5.34 -7.60 -17.65
N CYS A 84 -5.97 -8.23 -16.65
CA CYS A 84 -6.98 -9.28 -16.89
C CYS A 84 -8.43 -8.78 -16.88
N ARG A 85 -8.67 -7.48 -16.67
CA ARG A 85 -10.01 -6.84 -16.64
C ARG A 85 -10.99 -7.41 -15.59
N THR A 86 -10.55 -8.28 -14.68
CA THR A 86 -11.36 -8.74 -13.54
C THR A 86 -11.71 -7.57 -12.61
N LYS A 87 -12.95 -7.53 -12.15
CA LYS A 87 -13.44 -6.52 -11.20
C LYS A 87 -13.29 -7.02 -9.76
N PHE A 88 -12.91 -6.12 -8.85
CA PHE A 88 -12.85 -6.40 -7.41
C PHE A 88 -13.64 -5.35 -6.64
N ASN A 89 -14.21 -5.73 -5.50
CA ASN A 89 -15.03 -4.87 -4.64
C ASN A 89 -14.22 -4.11 -3.57
N ASN A 90 -12.94 -3.85 -3.86
CA ASN A 90 -12.02 -3.19 -2.95
C ASN A 90 -11.28 -2.07 -3.70
N LEU A 91 -11.02 -0.97 -2.99
CA LEU A 91 -10.23 0.15 -3.43
C LEU A 91 -8.75 -0.07 -3.12
N LEU A 92 -7.87 0.70 -3.76
CA LEU A 92 -6.47 0.73 -3.38
C LEU A 92 -6.29 1.30 -1.97
N PRO A 93 -5.25 0.88 -1.23
CA PRO A 93 -4.83 1.59 -0.04
C PRO A 93 -4.24 2.93 -0.42
N TYR A 94 -4.50 3.97 0.37
CA TYR A 94 -3.79 5.23 0.23
C TYR A 94 -2.35 5.08 0.73
N ILE A 95 -1.39 5.39 -0.14
CA ILE A 95 0.04 5.50 0.20
C ILE A 95 0.43 6.97 0.05
N ASP A 96 1.10 7.52 1.06
CA ASP A 96 1.53 8.92 1.09
C ASP A 96 2.80 9.08 0.24
N MET A 97 2.61 9.49 -1.02
CA MET A 97 3.68 9.74 -1.99
C MET A 97 3.39 11.06 -2.73
N PRO A 98 4.42 11.76 -3.25
CA PRO A 98 4.27 13.10 -3.85
C PRO A 98 3.18 13.20 -4.92
N ASP A 99 3.01 12.17 -5.76
CA ASP A 99 2.07 12.16 -6.89
C ASP A 99 0.75 11.42 -6.60
N VAL A 100 0.47 11.11 -5.33
CA VAL A 100 -0.71 10.34 -4.94
C VAL A 100 -1.62 11.17 -4.06
N ALA A 101 -2.75 11.60 -4.64
CA ALA A 101 -3.82 12.25 -3.90
C ALA A 101 -4.83 11.24 -3.36
N LYS A 102 -5.51 11.59 -2.25
CA LYS A 102 -6.69 10.86 -1.78
C LYS A 102 -7.87 11.13 -2.70
N VAL A 103 -8.26 10.13 -3.47
CA VAL A 103 -9.35 10.21 -4.45
C VAL A 103 -10.45 9.23 -4.07
N ARG A 104 -11.67 9.76 -3.95
CA ARG A 104 -12.87 8.99 -3.63
C ARG A 104 -13.18 7.98 -4.75
N GLY A 105 -13.35 6.72 -4.37
CA GLY A 105 -13.60 5.62 -5.30
C GLY A 105 -12.36 5.06 -5.99
N VAL A 106 -11.17 5.53 -5.61
CA VAL A 106 -9.87 4.99 -6.09
C VAL A 106 -9.07 4.44 -4.92
N ASN A 107 -8.72 5.30 -3.95
CA ASN A 107 -7.93 4.94 -2.76
C ASN A 107 -8.57 5.42 -1.43
N SER A 108 -9.81 5.88 -1.51
CA SER A 108 -10.61 6.38 -0.38
C SER A 108 -12.09 6.07 -0.62
N PRO A 109 -12.90 5.72 0.40
CA PRO A 109 -12.60 5.67 1.83
C PRO A 109 -11.91 4.38 2.29
N LEU A 110 -11.20 4.44 3.42
CA LEU A 110 -10.46 3.31 4.01
C LEU A 110 -11.33 2.06 4.24
N LYS A 111 -12.63 2.23 4.53
CA LYS A 111 -13.56 1.10 4.74
C LYS A 111 -13.69 0.16 3.54
N TYR A 112 -13.38 0.63 2.34
CA TYR A 112 -13.38 -0.18 1.11
C TYR A 112 -11.97 -0.52 0.62
N SER A 113 -10.93 -0.03 1.30
CA SER A 113 -9.54 -0.31 0.92
C SER A 113 -9.23 -1.79 1.10
N MET A 114 -8.49 -2.36 0.15
CA MET A 114 -7.78 -3.62 0.39
C MET A 114 -6.65 -3.41 1.40
N PHE A 115 -6.27 -4.50 2.09
CA PHE A 115 -5.14 -4.53 3.01
C PHE A 115 -3.96 -5.28 2.40
N LEU A 116 -2.79 -4.66 2.39
CA LEU A 116 -1.58 -5.21 1.76
C LEU A 116 -0.72 -6.03 2.74
N SER A 117 -0.80 -5.74 4.03
CA SER A 117 0.14 -6.24 5.01
C SER A 117 -0.54 -6.61 6.32
N LYS A 118 0.21 -7.27 7.20
CA LYS A 118 -0.20 -7.56 8.57
C LYS A 118 0.58 -6.72 9.57
N CYS A 119 -0.09 -6.39 10.68
CA CYS A 119 0.47 -5.56 11.73
C CYS A 119 1.62 -6.28 12.45
N LYS A 120 2.82 -5.71 12.37
CA LYS A 120 4.08 -6.24 12.92
C LYS A 120 4.29 -5.90 14.41
N TYR A 121 3.30 -5.31 15.08
CA TYR A 121 3.41 -4.93 16.49
C TYR A 121 3.42 -6.15 17.41
N ILE A 122 4.44 -6.24 18.28
CA ILE A 122 4.52 -7.23 19.37
C ILE A 122 3.77 -6.69 20.59
N ILE A 123 2.76 -7.45 21.03
CA ILE A 123 1.89 -7.10 22.14
C ILE A 123 2.70 -7.11 23.46
N LYS A 124 2.65 -6.01 24.22
CA LYS A 124 3.48 -5.82 25.44
C LYS A 124 2.77 -6.17 26.76
N SER A 125 1.45 -6.39 26.71
CA SER A 125 0.61 -6.54 27.90
C SER A 125 -0.60 -7.44 27.63
N GLY A 126 -1.18 -7.99 28.70
CA GLY A 126 -2.37 -8.85 28.63
C GLY A 126 -2.06 -10.31 28.25
N LYS A 127 -3.12 -11.08 27.98
CA LYS A 127 -3.06 -12.53 27.73
C LYS A 127 -2.13 -12.92 26.56
N ASN A 128 -2.00 -12.06 25.55
CA ASN A 128 -1.22 -12.34 24.34
C ASN A 128 0.14 -11.61 24.34
N LYS A 129 0.69 -11.31 25.51
CA LYS A 129 2.00 -10.66 25.62
C LYS A 129 3.09 -11.48 24.92
N GLY A 130 3.94 -10.81 24.15
CA GLY A 130 4.99 -11.43 23.33
C GLY A 130 4.52 -11.90 21.95
N GLN A 131 3.21 -11.97 21.69
CA GLN A 131 2.69 -12.37 20.38
C GLN A 131 2.55 -11.19 19.41
N LEU A 132 2.61 -11.49 18.11
CA LEU A 132 2.33 -10.54 17.04
C LEU A 132 0.84 -10.23 16.96
N CYS A 133 0.50 -8.98 16.63
CA CYS A 133 -0.89 -8.58 16.45
C CYS A 133 -1.59 -9.31 15.30
N ASN A 134 -0.90 -9.54 14.18
CA ASN A 134 -1.41 -10.22 12.97
C ASN A 134 -2.70 -9.66 12.36
N LYS A 135 -3.15 -8.46 12.74
CA LYS A 135 -4.30 -7.79 12.10
C LYS A 135 -3.92 -7.24 10.74
N ASP A 136 -4.81 -7.37 9.76
CA ASP A 136 -4.62 -6.77 8.43
C ASP A 136 -4.56 -5.24 8.51
N CYS A 137 -3.62 -4.67 7.77
CA CYS A 137 -3.39 -3.22 7.67
C CYS A 137 -2.68 -2.86 6.35
N ASN A 138 -2.55 -1.56 6.07
CA ASN A 138 -1.91 -1.05 4.85
C ASN A 138 -0.42 -0.72 5.03
N PHE A 139 0.13 -0.96 6.23
CA PHE A 139 1.46 -0.51 6.64
C PHE A 139 2.06 -1.45 7.70
N ASN A 140 3.04 -1.00 8.49
CA ASN A 140 3.64 -1.80 9.55
C ASN A 140 2.71 -2.00 10.77
N TYR A 141 1.78 -1.09 11.02
CA TYR A 141 0.94 -1.10 12.22
C TYR A 141 -0.53 -0.82 11.89
N CYS A 142 -1.44 -1.54 12.56
CA CYS A 142 -2.87 -1.24 12.48
C CYS A 142 -3.20 0.10 13.17
N SER A 143 -4.37 0.68 12.89
CA SER A 143 -4.76 2.00 13.42
C SER A 143 -4.62 2.10 14.94
N ARG A 144 -4.92 1.01 15.67
CA ARG A 144 -4.73 0.94 17.13
C ARG A 144 -3.25 1.04 17.51
N HIS A 145 -2.38 0.25 16.89
CA HIS A 145 -0.96 0.21 17.23
C HIS A 145 -0.16 1.39 16.68
N LYS A 146 -0.63 2.04 15.60
CA LYS A 146 -0.05 3.28 15.09
C LYS A 146 -0.05 4.37 16.17
N THR A 147 -1.19 4.60 16.82
CA THR A 147 -1.28 5.59 17.92
C THR A 147 -0.36 5.27 19.10
N ILE A 148 -0.17 3.98 19.41
CA ILE A 148 0.71 3.54 20.52
C ILE A 148 2.18 3.81 20.20
N VAL A 149 2.60 3.57 18.95
CA VAL A 149 3.97 3.83 18.50
C VAL A 149 4.24 5.34 18.40
N GLU A 150 3.29 6.13 17.89
CA GLU A 150 3.41 7.58 17.76
C GLU A 150 3.45 8.30 19.12
N LYS A 151 2.62 7.89 20.09
CA LYS A 151 2.59 8.47 21.44
C LYS A 151 3.91 8.35 22.22
N LYS A 152 4.83 7.48 21.81
CA LYS A 152 6.14 7.34 22.46
C LYS A 152 7.13 8.46 22.13
N LYS A 153 6.83 9.32 21.15
CA LYS A 153 7.78 10.33 20.67
C LYS A 153 7.86 11.61 21.52
N GLY A 154 7.17 11.73 22.65
CA GLY A 154 7.26 12.93 23.48
C GLY A 154 6.98 12.67 24.97
N GLY A 155 8.02 12.84 25.80
CA GLY A 155 7.93 12.85 27.25
C GLY A 155 8.40 14.19 27.81
N CYS A 156 7.84 14.59 28.94
CA CYS A 156 8.25 15.76 29.69
C CYS A 156 9.76 15.73 30.01
N LYS A 157 10.45 16.84 29.72
CA LYS A 157 11.90 16.97 29.89
C LYS A 157 12.37 17.05 31.36
N HIS A 158 11.45 17.11 32.32
CA HIS A 158 11.77 17.21 33.74
C HIS A 158 12.37 15.89 34.28
N ILE A 159 13.50 15.97 34.97
CA ILE A 159 14.14 14.83 35.66
C ILE A 159 13.54 14.67 37.05
N LEU A 160 13.09 13.46 37.38
CA LEU A 160 12.48 13.17 38.68
C LEU A 160 13.53 13.22 39.80
N LEU A 161 13.29 14.05 40.82
CA LEU A 161 14.23 14.24 41.93
C LEU A 161 14.03 13.28 43.11
N LYS A 162 12.89 12.56 43.16
CA LYS A 162 12.47 11.71 44.28
C LYS A 162 11.79 10.43 43.80
N GLY A 163 11.73 9.42 44.68
CA GLY A 163 11.03 8.15 44.47
C GLY A 163 11.80 7.10 43.66
N LYS A 164 11.15 5.97 43.35
CA LYS A 164 11.74 4.80 42.68
C LYS A 164 12.36 5.11 41.31
N ASN A 165 11.86 6.16 40.64
CA ASN A 165 12.33 6.58 39.32
C ASN A 165 13.22 7.83 39.36
N LYS A 166 13.84 8.15 40.50
CA LYS A 166 14.75 9.29 40.65
C LYS A 166 15.88 9.23 39.59
N GLY A 167 16.21 10.36 38.99
CA GLY A 167 17.19 10.48 37.92
C GLY A 167 16.65 10.22 36.51
N ASN A 168 15.43 9.68 36.38
CA ASN A 168 14.81 9.44 35.06
C ASN A 168 13.95 10.63 34.61
N MET A 169 13.81 10.81 33.30
CA MET A 169 12.89 11.78 32.71
C MET A 169 11.42 11.44 32.98
N CYS A 170 10.61 12.48 33.15
CA CYS A 170 9.18 12.36 33.33
C CYS A 170 8.51 11.88 32.04
N MET A 171 7.91 10.68 32.06
CA MET A 171 7.22 10.12 30.90
C MET A 171 5.80 10.67 30.67
N ARG A 172 5.41 11.74 31.39
CA ARG A 172 4.10 12.38 31.18
C ARG A 172 4.09 13.16 29.87
N THR A 173 2.91 13.23 29.27
CA THR A 173 2.67 13.99 28.03
C THR A 173 2.98 15.47 28.24
N ILE A 174 3.66 16.07 27.27
CA ILE A 174 4.00 17.50 27.26
C ILE A 174 2.72 18.32 27.12
N LYS A 175 2.61 19.42 27.88
CA LYS A 175 1.56 20.42 27.76
C LYS A 175 2.10 21.68 27.07
N GLU A 176 3.15 22.27 27.63
CA GLU A 176 3.75 23.52 27.15
C GLU A 176 5.25 23.54 27.49
N ASN A 177 6.07 24.22 26.68
CA ASN A 177 7.52 24.38 26.88
C ASN A 177 8.31 23.08 27.14
N GLY A 178 7.84 21.93 26.62
CA GLY A 178 8.49 20.63 26.83
C GLY A 178 8.26 20.02 28.23
N LEU A 179 7.35 20.59 29.03
CA LEU A 179 6.99 20.15 30.38
C LEU A 179 5.53 19.65 30.44
N CYS A 180 5.24 18.74 31.36
CA CYS A 180 3.88 18.24 31.58
C CYS A 180 3.09 19.17 32.51
N SER A 181 1.78 18.95 32.64
CA SER A 181 0.89 19.75 33.50
C SER A 181 1.34 19.89 34.95
N ILE A 182 2.13 18.95 35.48
CA ILE A 182 2.67 19.02 36.85
C ILE A 182 3.96 19.85 36.93
N HIS A 183 4.77 19.82 35.87
CA HIS A 183 6.09 20.47 35.84
C HIS A 183 6.09 21.81 35.10
N CYS A 184 4.96 22.22 34.53
CA CYS A 184 4.75 23.51 33.88
C CYS A 184 4.28 24.59 34.89
N LYS A 185 4.65 24.45 36.16
CA LYS A 185 4.34 25.42 37.22
C LYS A 185 5.37 26.53 37.24
#